data_AF-A0A1F6KN44-F1
#
_entry.id   AF-A0A1F6KN44-F1
#
_cell.length_a   1.000
_cell.length_b   1.000
_cell.length_c   1.000
_cell.angle_alpha   90.00
_cell.angle_beta   90.00
_cell.angle_gamma   90.00
#
_symmetry.space_group_name_H-M   'P 1'
#
loop_
_entity.id
_entity.type
_entity.pdbx_description
1 polymer ?
#
loop_
_entity_poly.entity_id
_entity_poly.type
_entity_poly.pdbx_seq_one_letter_code
_entity_poly.pdbx_strand_id
1 'polypeptide(L)'
;MNLKTIEEKVKQINKSTHFEYSLSSPREKEILTKTVKLNEEVGELCNDILSILRLQRKAKLERFDRRNIYQEFADVLITLVQLAIAANVDLERAVVDKLNTISQRLEKEKSKK
;
A
#
# COMPACT_ATOMS: atom_id res chain seq x y z
N MET A 1 31.70 9.05 -14.03
CA MET A 1 31.46 8.14 -12.89
C MET A 1 30.73 6.91 -13.42
N ASN A 2 31.20 5.70 -13.13
CA ASN A 2 30.57 4.46 -13.63
C ASN A 2 29.79 3.75 -12.49
N LEU A 3 28.97 2.74 -12.83
CA LEU A 3 28.15 2.02 -11.85
C LEU A 3 28.98 1.42 -10.70
N LYS A 4 30.17 0.88 -11.00
CA LYS A 4 31.09 0.34 -9.97
C LYS A 4 31.52 1.43 -8.98
N THR A 5 31.87 2.61 -9.46
CA THR A 5 32.22 3.76 -8.61
C THR A 5 31.03 4.23 -7.76
N ILE A 6 29.80 4.12 -8.27
CA ILE A 6 28.58 4.44 -7.50
C ILE A 6 28.37 3.40 -6.40
N GLU A 7 28.44 2.11 -6.73
CA GLU A 7 28.30 1.00 -5.78
C GLU A 7 29.31 1.11 -4.64
N GLU A 8 30.57 1.41 -4.94
CA GLU A 8 31.63 1.58 -3.94
C GLU A 8 31.32 2.74 -2.98
N LYS A 9 30.87 3.88 -3.50
CA LYS A 9 30.46 5.01 -2.65
C LYS A 9 29.24 4.69 -1.80
N VAL A 10 28.24 4.00 -2.36
CA VAL A 10 27.05 3.57 -1.61
C VAL A 10 27.43 2.57 -0.51
N LYS A 11 28.33 1.62 -0.78
CA LYS A 11 28.85 0.68 0.23
C LYS A 11 29.56 1.43 1.38
N GLN A 12 30.33 2.47 1.08
CA GLN A 12 30.99 3.28 2.12
C GLN A 12 29.97 4.02 2.98
N ILE A 13 28.92 4.60 2.38
CA ILE A 13 27.85 5.29 3.12
C ILE A 13 27.09 4.29 4.01
N ASN A 14 26.71 3.13 3.46
CA ASN A 14 25.94 2.12 4.18
C ASN A 14 26.67 1.55 5.41
N LYS A 15 28.01 1.52 5.41
CA LYS A 15 28.78 1.15 6.61
C LYS A 15 28.59 2.13 7.77
N SER A 16 28.38 3.41 7.47
CA SER A 16 28.20 4.48 8.46
C SER A 16 26.73 4.72 8.84
N THR A 17 25.79 4.20 8.04
CA THR A 17 24.34 4.35 8.26
C THR A 17 23.64 3.03 8.57
N HIS A 18 24.40 1.95 8.82
CA HIS A 18 23.80 0.65 9.08
C HIS A 18 22.99 0.70 10.38
N PHE A 19 21.67 0.72 10.23
CA PHE A 19 20.74 0.51 11.31
C PHE A 19 20.43 -0.99 11.38
N GLU A 20 20.76 -1.64 12.49
CA GLU A 20 20.32 -3.01 12.72
C GLU A 20 18.80 -3.00 12.96
N TYR A 21 18.04 -3.28 11.91
CA TYR A 21 16.63 -3.60 12.04
C TYR A 21 16.52 -5.02 12.61
N SER A 22 16.52 -5.16 13.93
CA SER A 22 16.18 -6.42 14.58
C SER A 22 14.66 -6.58 14.58
N LEU A 23 14.11 -7.18 13.52
CA LEU A 23 12.76 -7.75 13.58
C LEU A 23 12.82 -8.95 14.53
N SER A 24 12.51 -8.68 15.79
CA SER A 24 12.77 -9.55 16.93
C SER A 24 11.79 -10.73 16.99
N SER A 25 10.59 -10.59 16.43
CA SER A 25 9.54 -11.60 16.48
C SER A 25 9.03 -12.07 15.11
N PRO A 26 8.53 -13.31 14.99
CA PRO A 26 7.82 -13.77 13.79
C PRO A 26 6.66 -12.85 13.38
N ARG A 27 5.95 -12.28 14.35
CA ARG A 27 4.82 -11.37 14.12
C ARG A 27 5.24 -10.05 13.49
N GLU A 28 6.34 -9.46 13.94
CA GLU A 28 6.88 -8.23 13.32
C GLU A 28 7.30 -8.47 11.86
N LYS A 29 7.88 -9.65 11.57
CA LYS A 29 8.21 -10.05 10.21
C LYS A 29 6.95 -10.23 9.37
N GLU A 30 5.93 -10.88 9.92
CA GLU A 30 4.63 -11.05 9.24
C GLU A 30 3.97 -9.71 8.93
N ILE A 31 3.90 -8.78 9.89
CA ILE A 31 3.36 -7.43 9.68
C ILE A 31 4.11 -6.72 8.55
N LEU A 32 5.45 -6.79 8.54
CA LEU A 32 6.26 -6.17 7.49
C LEU A 32 5.97 -6.80 6.11
N THR A 33 5.95 -8.13 6.02
CA THR A 33 5.65 -8.84 4.78
C THR A 33 4.26 -8.50 4.25
N LYS A 34 3.24 -8.49 5.12
CA LYS A 34 1.87 -8.11 4.74
C LYS A 34 1.76 -6.65 4.32
N THR A 35 2.54 -5.75 4.94
CA THR A 35 2.61 -4.34 4.55
C THR A 35 3.20 -4.17 3.14
N VAL A 36 4.30 -4.88 2.84
CA VAL A 36 4.90 -4.86 1.49
C VAL A 36 3.93 -5.44 0.46
N LYS A 37 3.24 -6.54 0.80
CA LYS A 37 2.25 -7.16 -0.08
C LYS A 37 1.07 -6.22 -0.37
N LEU A 38 0.54 -5.53 0.63
CA LEU A 38 -0.49 -4.51 0.42
C LEU A 38 -0.03 -3.39 -0.54
N ASN A 39 1.24 -2.96 -0.43
CA ASN A 39 1.79 -1.95 -1.34
C ASN A 39 1.85 -2.45 -2.79
N GLU A 40 2.23 -3.72 -2.99
CA GLU A 40 2.22 -4.38 -4.30
C GLU A 40 0.81 -4.33 -4.92
N GLU A 41 -0.23 -4.80 -4.22
CA GLU A 41 -1.61 -4.81 -4.75
C GLU A 41 -2.13 -3.40 -5.05
N VAL A 42 -1.78 -2.41 -4.22
CA VAL A 42 -2.14 -1.01 -4.49
C VAL A 42 -1.45 -0.52 -5.76
N GLY A 43 -0.20 -0.94 -6.00
CA GLY A 43 0.53 -0.66 -7.23
C GLY A 43 -0.13 -1.27 -8.47
N GLU A 44 -0.59 -2.51 -8.38
CA GLU A 44 -1.33 -3.20 -9.46
C GLU A 44 -2.66 -2.50 -9.76
N LEU A 45 -3.43 -2.17 -8.72
CA LEU A 45 -4.65 -1.36 -8.85
C LEU A 45 -4.39 0.01 -9.51
N CYS A 46 -3.30 0.68 -9.13
CA CYS A 46 -2.91 1.95 -9.75
C CYS A 46 -2.59 1.78 -11.24
N ASN A 47 -1.88 0.72 -11.60
CA ASN A 47 -1.55 0.40 -12.98
C ASN A 47 -2.82 0.15 -13.82
N ASP A 48 -3.81 -0.54 -13.25
CA ASP A 48 -5.10 -0.80 -13.90
C ASP A 48 -5.94 0.47 -14.07
N ILE A 49 -6.03 1.31 -13.05
CA ILE A 49 -6.72 2.62 -13.14
C ILE A 49 -6.09 3.49 -14.23
N LEU A 50 -4.76 3.57 -14.28
CA LEU A 50 -4.06 4.34 -15.32
C LEU A 50 -4.34 3.79 -16.72
N SER A 51 -4.49 2.46 -16.85
CA SER A 51 -4.82 1.81 -18.12
C SER A 51 -6.26 2.15 -18.56
N ILE A 52 -7.23 2.15 -17.64
CA ILE A 52 -8.62 2.57 -17.91
C ILE A 52 -8.69 4.03 -18.36
N LEU A 53 -7.96 4.91 -17.67
CA LEU A 53 -7.92 6.34 -17.97
C LEU A 53 -7.09 6.66 -19.22
N ARG A 54 -6.50 5.65 -19.87
CA ARG A 54 -5.62 5.78 -21.04
C ARG A 54 -4.42 6.70 -20.80
N LEU A 55 -3.95 6.76 -19.55
CA LEU A 55 -2.79 7.56 -19.14
C LEU A 55 -1.48 6.78 -19.25
N GLN A 56 -1.51 5.55 -19.81
CA GLN A 56 -0.33 4.73 -20.05
C GLN A 56 0.20 4.84 -21.49
N ARG A 57 1.46 4.38 -21.69
CA ARG A 57 2.06 4.25 -23.02
C ARG A 57 1.21 3.32 -23.90
N LYS A 58 1.01 3.69 -25.18
CA LYS A 58 0.15 2.98 -26.15
C LYS A 58 0.32 1.46 -26.16
N ALA A 59 1.57 0.96 -26.12
CA ALA A 59 1.88 -0.47 -26.11
C ALA A 59 1.31 -1.26 -24.92
N LYS A 60 1.00 -0.60 -23.79
CA LYS A 60 0.36 -1.24 -22.63
C LYS A 60 -1.16 -1.27 -22.74
N LEU A 61 -1.77 -0.33 -23.47
CA LEU A 61 -3.23 -0.23 -23.62
C LEU A 61 -3.82 -1.32 -24.51
N GLU A 62 -3.03 -1.88 -25.43
CA GLU A 62 -3.46 -2.94 -26.36
C GLU A 62 -3.71 -4.29 -25.68
N ARG A 63 -3.21 -4.49 -24.46
CA ARG A 63 -3.32 -5.76 -23.70
C ARG A 63 -4.23 -5.66 -22.47
N PHE A 64 -4.92 -4.54 -22.29
CA PHE A 64 -5.69 -4.28 -21.07
C PHE A 64 -7.10 -4.90 -21.12
N ASP A 65 -7.43 -5.74 -20.13
CA ASP A 65 -8.80 -6.24 -19.89
C ASP A 65 -9.41 -5.50 -18.69
N ARG A 66 -10.55 -4.84 -18.90
CA ARG A 66 -11.29 -4.11 -17.85
C ARG A 66 -11.76 -5.01 -16.71
N ARG A 67 -11.83 -6.33 -16.89
CA ARG A 67 -12.24 -7.25 -15.82
C ARG A 67 -11.20 -7.39 -14.71
N ASN A 68 -9.95 -7.06 -14.99
CA ASN A 68 -8.85 -7.19 -14.04
C ASN A 68 -9.00 -6.23 -12.86
N ILE A 69 -9.52 -5.01 -13.08
CA ILE A 69 -9.65 -4.01 -12.00
C ILE A 69 -10.49 -4.50 -10.80
N TYR A 70 -11.52 -5.32 -11.03
CA TYR A 70 -12.34 -5.84 -9.94
C TYR A 70 -11.56 -6.82 -9.05
N GLN A 71 -10.63 -7.57 -9.66
CA GLN A 71 -9.73 -8.46 -8.94
C GLN A 71 -8.74 -7.63 -8.13
N GLU A 72 -8.14 -6.59 -8.73
CA GLU A 72 -7.21 -5.70 -8.03
C GLU A 72 -7.83 -4.99 -6.82
N PHE A 73 -9.10 -4.55 -6.92
CA PHE A 73 -9.82 -4.01 -5.76
C PHE A 73 -10.02 -5.06 -4.65
N ALA A 74 -10.30 -6.31 -5.03
CA ALA A 74 -10.47 -7.40 -4.08
C ALA A 74 -9.14 -7.78 -3.42
N ASP A 75 -8.05 -7.84 -4.18
CA ASP A 75 -6.71 -8.18 -3.68
C ASP A 75 -6.19 -7.12 -2.69
N VAL A 76 -6.42 -5.84 -2.96
CA VAL A 76 -6.14 -4.76 -2.00
C VAL A 76 -6.95 -4.93 -0.71
N LEU A 77 -8.24 -5.25 -0.79
CA LEU A 77 -9.08 -5.45 0.39
C LEU A 77 -8.63 -6.67 1.20
N ILE A 78 -8.37 -7.80 0.54
CA ILE A 78 -7.94 -9.05 1.18
C ILE A 78 -6.59 -8.84 1.88
N THR A 79 -5.63 -8.22 1.21
CA THR A 79 -4.31 -7.96 1.80
C THR A 79 -4.35 -6.96 2.96
N LEU A 80 -5.25 -5.97 2.90
CA LEU A 80 -5.53 -5.08 4.03
C LEU A 80 -6.09 -5.85 5.23
N VAL A 81 -7.06 -6.73 5.02
CA VAL A 81 -7.63 -7.56 6.10
C VAL A 81 -6.57 -8.48 6.71
N GLN A 82 -5.73 -9.10 5.87
CA GLN A 82 -4.62 -9.94 6.35
C GLN A 82 -3.63 -9.14 7.21
N LEU A 83 -3.30 -7.90 6.81
CA LEU A 83 -2.45 -7.02 7.60
C LEU A 83 -3.10 -6.66 8.95
N ALA A 84 -4.40 -6.36 8.96
CA ALA A 84 -5.14 -6.08 10.19
C ALA A 84 -5.12 -7.27 11.16
N ILE A 85 -5.29 -8.50 10.65
CA ILE A 85 -5.17 -9.74 11.45
C ILE A 85 -3.77 -9.86 12.05
N ALA A 86 -2.71 -9.72 11.25
CA ALA A 86 -1.32 -9.81 11.74
C ALA A 86 -1.00 -8.72 12.79
N ALA A 87 -1.56 -7.52 12.60
CA ALA A 87 -1.44 -6.40 13.54
C ALA A 87 -2.37 -6.53 14.76
N ASN A 88 -3.25 -7.53 14.83
CA ASN A 88 -4.28 -7.71 15.86
C ASN A 88 -5.18 -6.46 16.00
N VAL A 89 -5.61 -5.94 14.86
CA VAL A 89 -6.53 -4.81 14.75
C VAL A 89 -7.93 -5.34 14.48
N ASP A 90 -8.88 -4.94 15.33
CA ASP A 90 -10.32 -5.11 15.07
C ASP A 90 -10.74 -4.12 13.98
N LEU A 91 -10.66 -4.59 12.73
CA LEU A 91 -10.88 -3.76 11.56
C LEU A 91 -12.34 -3.30 11.44
N GLU A 92 -13.30 -4.16 11.79
CA GLU A 92 -14.72 -3.83 11.73
C GLU A 92 -15.04 -2.66 12.68
N ARG A 93 -14.64 -2.80 13.95
CA ARG A 93 -14.81 -1.73 14.93
C ARG A 93 -14.13 -0.43 14.48
N ALA A 94 -12.89 -0.53 14.00
CA ALA A 94 -12.12 0.65 13.55
C ALA A 94 -12.83 1.39 12.39
N VAL A 95 -13.41 0.65 11.43
CA VAL A 95 -14.16 1.24 10.31
C VAL A 95 -15.46 1.88 10.81
N VAL A 96 -16.23 1.19 11.68
CA VAL A 96 -17.48 1.72 12.25
C VAL A 96 -17.23 3.02 13.03
N ASP A 97 -16.25 3.04 13.93
CA ASP A 97 -15.88 4.21 14.72
C ASP A 97 -15.47 5.38 13.82
N LYS A 98 -14.72 5.10 12.74
CA LYS A 98 -14.28 6.11 11.79
C LYS A 98 -15.45 6.68 10.99
N LEU A 99 -16.39 5.85 10.53
CA LEU A 99 -17.59 6.28 9.81
C LEU A 99 -18.47 7.18 10.69
N ASN A 100 -18.69 6.79 11.95
CA ASN A 100 -19.45 7.61 12.92
C ASN A 100 -18.81 8.99 13.11
N THR A 101 -17.48 9.02 13.27
CA THR A 101 -16.73 10.28 13.41
C THR A 101 -16.89 11.19 12.19
N ILE A 102 -16.86 10.62 10.98
CA ILE A 102 -17.04 11.37 9.73
C ILE A 102 -18.47 11.92 9.64
N SER A 103 -19.48 11.11 9.93
CA SER A 103 -20.89 11.51 9.91
C SER A 103 -21.16 12.68 10.87
N GLN A 104 -20.70 12.57 12.11
CA GLN A 104 -20.84 13.65 13.11
C GLN A 104 -20.16 14.96 12.68
N ARG A 105 -19.00 14.87 12.02
CA ARG A 105 -18.31 16.06 11.49
C ARG A 105 -19.14 16.74 10.41
N LEU A 106 -19.69 15.96 9.47
CA LEU A 106 -20.51 16.48 8.37
C LEU A 106 -21.82 17.10 8.87
N GLU A 107 -22.44 16.53 9.91
CA GLU A 107 -23.65 17.10 10.54
C GLU A 107 -23.36 18.46 11.19
N LYS A 108 -22.26 18.59 11.93
CA LYS A 108 -21.82 19.85 12.55
C LYS A 108 -21.50 20.94 11.53
N GLU A 109 -21.00 20.57 10.36
CA GLU A 109 -20.74 21.51 9.26
C GLU A 109 -22.03 21.99 8.61
N LYS A 110 -23.03 21.11 8.47
CA LYS A 110 -24.36 21.45 7.95
C LYS A 110 -25.14 22.35 8.92
N SER A 111 -25.05 22.12 10.22
CA SER A 111 -25.74 22.93 11.24
C SER A 111 -25.13 24.33 11.46
N LYS A 112 -24.00 24.63 10.80
CA LYS A 112 -23.31 25.94 10.84
C LYS A 112 -23.57 26.79 9.59
N LYS A 113 -24.27 26.25 8.60
CA LYS A 113 -24.75 26.97 7.40
C LYS A 113 -26.22 27.34 7.57
#